data_AF-A0A399XK58-F1
#
_entry.id   AF-A0A399XK58-F1
#
_cell.length_a   1.000
_cell.length_b   1.000
_cell.length_c   1.000
_cell.angle_alpha   90.00
_cell.angle_beta   90.00
_cell.angle_gamma   90.00
#
_symmetry.space_group_name_H-M   'P 1'
#
loop_
_entity.id
_entity.type
_entity.pdbx_description
1 polymer ?
#
loop_
_entity_poly.entity_id
_entity_poly.type
_entity_poly.pdbx_seq_one_letter_code
_entity_poly.pdbx_strand_id
1 'polypeptide(L)'
;MLDVVKDALKGVGAAGMTTTEVKGFGRQGGHTETYRGAEYQVDFVPKLKIELVVGTENVEKIVDTIIRHAQTGKIGDGKIWVTPVDRVVRIRTGEMGDEAL
;
A
#
# COMPACT_ATOMS: atom_id res chain seq x y z
N MET A 1 1.92 12.00 1.50
CA MET A 1 0.78 11.09 1.29
C MET A 1 0.94 9.81 2.11
N LEU A 2 2.10 9.13 2.06
CA LEU A 2 2.36 7.99 2.93
C LEU A 2 2.14 8.29 4.40
N ASP A 3 2.67 9.41 4.92
CA ASP A 3 2.49 9.76 6.34
C ASP A 3 1.02 9.96 6.72
N VAL A 4 0.22 10.55 5.83
CA VAL A 4 -1.23 10.73 6.04
C VAL A 4 -1.93 9.37 6.14
N VAL A 5 -1.61 8.44 5.24
CA VAL A 5 -2.17 7.08 5.27
C VAL A 5 -1.70 6.33 6.52
N LYS A 6 -0.41 6.42 6.87
CA LYS A 6 0.17 5.82 8.08
C LYS A 6 -0.53 6.31 9.35
N ASP A 7 -0.71 7.62 9.48
CA ASP A 7 -1.32 8.21 10.67
C ASP A 7 -2.81 7.87 10.77
N ALA A 8 -3.52 7.83 9.63
CA ALA A 8 -4.91 7.40 9.58
C ALA A 8 -5.07 5.92 9.98
N LEU A 9 -4.20 5.04 9.46
CA LEU A 9 -4.18 3.61 9.79
C LEU A 9 -3.89 3.37 11.28
N LYS A 10 -2.96 4.14 11.85
CA LYS A 10 -2.70 4.11 13.29
C LYS A 10 -3.94 4.50 14.10
N GLY A 11 -4.67 5.52 13.67
CA GLY A 11 -5.92 5.97 14.30
C GLY A 11 -7.04 4.93 14.31
N VAL A 12 -7.01 3.96 13.40
CA VAL A 12 -8.01 2.88 13.31
C VAL A 12 -7.55 1.55 13.91
N GLY A 13 -6.35 1.49 14.49
CA GLY A 13 -5.84 0.33 15.21
C GLY A 13 -4.84 -0.53 14.44
N ALA A 14 -4.41 -0.15 13.24
CA ALA A 14 -3.35 -0.85 12.53
C ALA A 14 -1.97 -0.39 13.03
N ALA A 15 -1.34 -1.22 13.86
CA ALA A 15 -0.10 -0.87 14.56
C ALA A 15 1.18 -1.12 13.75
N GLY A 16 1.12 -1.98 12.71
CA GLY A 16 2.28 -2.37 11.91
C GLY A 16 1.98 -2.39 10.42
N MET A 17 2.94 -1.92 9.61
CA MET A 17 2.90 -2.02 8.15
C MET A 17 4.31 -2.18 7.60
N THR A 18 4.43 -2.82 6.43
CA THR A 18 5.66 -2.87 5.64
C THR A 18 5.45 -2.09 4.35
N THR A 19 6.50 -1.42 3.88
CA THR A 19 6.47 -0.69 2.61
C THR A 19 7.55 -1.20 1.66
N THR A 20 7.28 -1.14 0.36
CA THR A 20 8.24 -1.49 -0.68
C THR A 20 8.08 -0.54 -1.85
N GLU A 21 9.18 0.03 -2.34
CA GLU A 21 9.17 0.81 -3.58
C GLU A 21 9.02 -0.13 -4.77
N VAL A 22 8.05 0.16 -5.63
CA VAL A 22 7.73 -0.67 -6.81
C VAL A 22 7.55 0.21 -8.03
N LYS A 23 7.52 -0.43 -9.20
CA LYS A 23 7.26 0.21 -10.49
C LYS A 23 5.92 -0.29 -11.02
N GLY A 24 4.98 0.62 -11.28
CA GLY A 24 3.66 0.30 -11.80
C GLY A 24 3.54 0.65 -13.28
N PHE A 25 2.94 -0.23 -14.07
CA PHE A 25 2.56 0.01 -15.47
C PHE A 25 1.03 0.02 -15.59
N GLY A 26 0.48 0.90 -16.44
CA GLY A 26 -0.96 0.91 -16.70
C GLY A 26 -1.48 2.21 -17.31
N ARG A 27 -2.78 2.48 -17.11
CA ARG A 27 -3.51 3.61 -17.73
C ARG A 27 -2.97 5.00 -17.42
N GLN A 28 -2.16 5.16 -16.38
CA GLN A 28 -1.51 6.44 -16.11
C GLN A 28 -0.61 6.86 -17.27
N GLY A 29 -0.19 5.90 -18.11
CA GLY A 29 0.74 6.13 -19.20
C GLY A 29 2.13 6.36 -18.66
N GLY A 30 3.12 5.85 -19.37
CA GLY A 30 4.48 6.36 -19.20
C GLY A 30 4.57 7.81 -19.67
N HIS A 31 5.64 8.51 -19.28
CA HIS A 31 5.98 9.80 -19.88
C HIS A 31 7.32 9.68 -20.63
N THR A 32 7.47 10.44 -21.71
CA THR A 32 8.74 10.52 -22.43
C THR A 32 9.67 11.46 -21.67
N GLU A 33 10.81 10.96 -21.21
CA GLU A 33 11.87 11.78 -20.62
C GLU A 33 12.99 11.97 -21.62
N THR A 34 13.48 13.21 -21.74
CA THR A 34 14.69 13.49 -22.52
C THR A 34 15.92 13.35 -21.62
N TYR A 35 16.72 12.30 -21.83
CA TYR A 35 17.98 12.12 -21.14
C TYR A 35 19.14 12.30 -22.12
N ARG A 36 19.96 13.34 -21.91
CA ARG A 36 21.11 13.71 -22.77
C ARG A 36 20.77 13.82 -24.26
N GLY A 37 19.61 14.37 -24.59
CA GLY A 37 19.17 14.59 -25.97
C GLY A 37 18.60 13.36 -26.67
N ALA A 38 18.49 12.22 -25.99
CA ALA A 38 17.72 11.07 -26.46
C ALA A 38 16.38 10.99 -25.70
N GLU A 39 15.30 10.75 -26.43
CA GLU A 39 13.98 10.47 -25.85
C GLU A 39 13.93 9.03 -25.35
N TYR A 40 13.62 8.85 -24.07
CA TYR A 40 13.35 7.56 -23.45
C TYR A 40 11.89 7.50 -23.04
N GLN A 41 11.19 6.47 -23.51
CA GLN A 41 9.84 6.18 -23.04
C GLN A 41 9.92 5.50 -21.68
N VAL A 42 9.46 6.19 -20.63
CA VAL A 42 9.43 5.63 -19.27
C VAL A 42 8.09 4.93 -19.08
N ASP A 43 8.02 3.64 -19.41
CA ASP A 43 6.77 2.87 -19.31
C ASP A 43 6.26 2.72 -17.88
N PHE A 44 7.17 2.66 -16.91
CA PHE A 44 6.84 2.37 -15.52
C PHE A 44 6.93 3.60 -14.61
N VAL A 45 5.87 3.84 -13.85
CA VAL A 45 5.80 4.93 -12.88
C VAL A 45 6.17 4.41 -11.48
N PRO A 46 7.04 5.09 -10.72
CA PRO A 46 7.32 4.75 -9.32
C PRO A 46 6.06 4.78 -8.47
N LYS A 47 5.88 3.76 -7.63
CA LYS A 47 4.77 3.58 -6.70
C LYS A 47 5.28 3.00 -5.39
N LEU A 48 4.45 3.10 -4.35
CA LEU A 48 4.72 2.47 -3.07
C LEU A 48 3.71 1.34 -2.85
N LYS A 49 4.19 0.12 -2.60
CA LYS A 49 3.40 -0.99 -2.10
C LYS A 49 3.37 -0.89 -0.57
N ILE A 50 2.18 -0.95 0.01
CA ILE A 50 1.97 -1.02 1.46
C ILE A 50 1.35 -2.38 1.76
N GLU A 51 1.91 -3.10 2.71
CA GLU A 51 1.45 -4.41 3.15
C GLU A 51 1.15 -4.37 4.66
N LEU A 52 -0.05 -4.84 5.01
CA LEU A 52 -0.52 -4.93 6.39
C LEU A 52 -1.17 -6.31 6.59
N VAL A 53 -1.04 -6.86 7.79
CA VAL A 53 -1.84 -7.99 8.26
C VAL A 53 -2.72 -7.46 9.38
N VAL A 54 -4.03 -7.68 9.28
CA VAL A 54 -5.05 -7.13 10.20
C VAL A 54 -6.07 -8.20 10.52
N GLY A 55 -6.75 -8.05 11.67
CA GLY A 55 -7.87 -8.92 12.04
C GLY A 55 -8.99 -8.85 10.98
N THR A 56 -9.69 -9.97 10.78
CA THR A 56 -10.70 -10.10 9.72
C THR A 56 -11.82 -9.06 9.88
N GLU A 57 -12.20 -8.78 11.11
CA GLU A 57 -13.19 -7.77 11.50
C GLU A 57 -12.78 -6.34 11.15
N ASN A 58 -11.49 -6.09 10.95
CA ASN A 58 -10.96 -4.76 10.64
C ASN A 58 -10.73 -4.53 9.13
N VAL A 59 -10.82 -5.57 8.28
CA VAL A 59 -10.48 -5.48 6.85
C VAL A 59 -11.21 -4.33 6.16
N GLU A 60 -12.54 -4.27 6.26
CA GLU A 60 -13.36 -3.23 5.59
C GLU A 60 -13.00 -1.83 6.10
N LYS A 61 -12.84 -1.68 7.43
CA LYS A 61 -12.44 -0.41 8.05
C LYS A 61 -11.09 0.08 7.53
N ILE A 62 -10.14 -0.83 7.33
CA ILE A 62 -8.80 -0.53 6.84
C ILE A 62 -8.83 -0.13 5.37
N VAL A 63 -9.56 -0.88 4.53
CA VAL A 63 -9.74 -0.57 3.10
C VAL A 63 -10.36 0.83 2.94
N ASP A 64 -11.45 1.11 3.66
CA ASP A 64 -12.12 2.40 3.67
C ASP A 64 -11.18 3.55 4.07
N THR A 65 -10.37 3.32 5.11
CA THR A 65 -9.41 4.31 5.60
C THR A 65 -8.36 4.62 4.54
N ILE A 66 -7.81 3.60 3.87
CA ILE A 66 -6.83 3.81 2.79
C ILE A 66 -7.47 4.58 1.64
N ILE A 67 -8.69 4.22 1.21
CA ILE A 67 -9.39 4.90 0.12
C ILE A 67 -9.54 6.39 0.45
N ARG A 68 -10.12 6.73 1.61
CA ARG A 68 -10.39 8.12 1.99
C ARG A 68 -9.13 8.99 2.05
N HIS A 69 -7.99 8.42 2.42
CA HIS A 69 -6.75 9.17 2.64
C HIS A 69 -5.76 9.11 1.46
N ALA A 70 -5.88 8.13 0.57
CA ALA A 70 -5.01 7.97 -0.61
C ALA A 70 -5.66 8.42 -1.93
N GLN A 71 -6.99 8.52 -1.98
CA GLN A 71 -7.71 8.91 -3.19
C GLN A 71 -7.51 10.39 -3.50
N THR A 72 -6.99 10.67 -4.70
CA THR A 72 -6.90 12.02 -5.27
C THR A 72 -7.96 12.27 -6.34
N GLY A 73 -8.61 11.20 -6.81
CA GLY A 73 -9.57 11.23 -7.92
C GLY A 73 -8.90 11.26 -9.29
N LYS A 74 -7.57 11.16 -9.36
CA LYS A 74 -6.80 11.18 -10.61
C LYS A 74 -6.40 9.76 -11.02
N ILE A 75 -6.14 9.58 -12.32
CA ILE A 75 -5.57 8.33 -12.83
C ILE A 75 -4.22 8.10 -12.14
N GLY A 76 -4.06 6.94 -11.51
CA GLY A 76 -2.81 6.56 -10.84
C GLY A 76 -2.88 6.39 -9.33
N ASP A 77 -4.05 6.62 -8.71
CA ASP A 77 -4.26 6.44 -7.25
C ASP A 77 -3.92 5.01 -6.75
N GLY A 78 -3.90 4.03 -7.65
CA GLY A 78 -3.43 2.68 -7.36
C GLY A 78 -4.56 1.67 -7.25
N LYS A 79 -4.29 0.59 -6.49
CA LYS A 79 -5.22 -0.52 -6.26
C LYS A 79 -5.04 -1.04 -4.84
N ILE A 80 -6.12 -1.58 -4.30
CA ILE A 80 -6.11 -2.36 -3.07
C ILE A 80 -6.64 -3.75 -3.44
N TRP A 81 -5.99 -4.79 -2.94
CA TRP A 81 -6.50 -6.16 -2.99
C TRP A 81 -6.31 -6.78 -1.62
N VAL A 82 -7.19 -7.72 -1.26
CA VAL A 82 -7.17 -8.39 0.03
C VAL A 82 -6.93 -9.87 -0.22
N THR A 83 -6.01 -10.45 0.54
CA THR A 83 -5.69 -11.88 0.50
C THR A 83 -5.76 -12.47 1.90
N PRO A 84 -6.34 -13.68 2.08
CA PRO A 84 -6.35 -14.33 3.37
C PRO A 84 -4.92 -14.68 3.82
N VAL A 85 -4.69 -14.62 5.13
CA VAL A 85 -3.44 -15.06 5.78
C VAL A 85 -3.79 -16.21 6.70
N ASP A 86 -3.37 -17.42 6.35
CA ASP A 86 -3.74 -18.64 7.10
C ASP A 86 -3.09 -18.68 8.48
N ARG A 87 -1.88 -18.11 8.62
CA ARG A 87 -1.14 -18.09 9.88
C ARG A 87 -0.23 -16.88 9.98
N VAL A 88 -0.27 -16.23 11.14
CA VAL A 88 0.64 -15.16 11.54
C VAL A 88 1.24 -15.48 12.91
N VAL A 89 2.52 -15.17 13.09
CA VAL A 89 3.28 -15.43 14.32
C VAL A 89 4.16 -14.22 14.65
N ARG A 90 4.08 -13.73 15.89
CA ARG A 90 4.94 -12.65 16.35
C ARG A 90 6.27 -13.22 16.84
N ILE A 91 7.37 -12.95 16.12
CA ILE A 91 8.70 -13.51 16.41
C ILE A 91 9.14 -13.30 17.87
N ARG A 92 8.87 -12.12 18.43
CA ARG A 92 9.33 -11.73 19.77
C ARG A 92 8.69 -12.55 20.90
N THR A 93 7.43 -12.94 20.76
CA THR A 93 6.62 -13.53 21.84
C THR A 93 6.16 -14.95 21.53
N GLY A 94 6.14 -15.35 20.25
CA GLY A 94 5.56 -16.61 19.81
C GLY A 94 4.03 -16.60 19.73
N GLU A 95 3.38 -15.48 20.04
CA GLU A 95 1.93 -15.29 19.87
C GLU A 95 1.52 -15.59 18.42
N MET A 96 0.30 -16.11 18.24
CA MET A 96 -0.22 -16.54 16.94
C MET A 96 -1.61 -15.98 16.69
N GLY A 97 -2.00 -15.92 15.41
CA GLY A 97 -3.33 -15.42 15.04
C GLY A 97 -3.48 -13.95 15.42
N ASP A 98 -4.64 -13.58 15.93
CA ASP A 98 -4.95 -12.18 16.24
C ASP A 98 -4.05 -11.59 17.34
N GLU A 99 -3.55 -12.41 18.28
CA GLU A 99 -2.60 -11.97 19.32
C GLU A 99 -1.25 -11.53 18.73
N ALA A 100 -0.92 -12.00 17.53
CA ALA A 100 0.33 -11.66 16.86
C ALA A 100 0.29 -10.33 16.09
N LEU A 101 -0.87 -9.70 15.96
CA LEU A 101 -1.09 -8.48 15.19
C LEU A 101 -0.74 -7.19 15.96
#